data_AF-A0A355CBR4-F1
#
_entry.id   AF-A0A355CBR4-F1
#
_cell.length_a   1.000
_cell.length_b   1.000
_cell.length_c   1.000
_cell.angle_alpha   90.00
_cell.angle_beta   90.00
_cell.angle_gamma   90.00
#
_symmetry.space_group_name_H-M   'P 1'
#
loop_
_entity.id
_entity.type
_entity.pdbx_description
1 polymer ?
#
loop_
_entity_poly.entity_id
_entity_poly.type
_entity_poly.pdbx_seq_one_letter_code
_entity_poly.pdbx_strand_id
1 'polypeptide(L)' 'MKVTLNKTDNVNGIIAIELEKPDYQENVDKSLNQFRQKANIPGFRQGK' A
#
# COMPACT_ATOMS: atom_id res chain seq x y z
N MET A 1 -2.09 -4.62 -10.61
CA MET A 1 -1.57 -3.24 -10.67
C MET A 1 -1.21 -3.01 -12.11
N LYS A 2 -1.76 -1.98 -12.77
CA LYS A 2 -1.46 -1.68 -14.17
C LYS A 2 -0.65 -0.39 -14.24
N VAL A 3 0.51 -0.48 -14.87
CA VAL A 3 1.42 0.66 -15.04
C VAL A 3 1.52 0.96 -16.52
N THR A 4 1.15 2.18 -16.90
CA THR A 4 1.30 2.69 -18.27
C THR A 4 2.32 3.83 -18.26
N LEU A 5 3.30 3.73 -19.14
CA LEU A 5 4.37 4.73 -19.27
C LEU A 5 4.15 5.50 -20.57
N ASN A 6 3.63 6.72 -20.45
CA ASN A 6 3.45 7.63 -21.57
C ASN A 6 4.66 8.56 -21.64
N LYS A 7 5.57 8.27 -22.56
CA LYS A 7 6.77 9.08 -22.80
C LYS A 7 6.43 10.20 -23.79
N THR A 8 6.22 11.41 -23.28
CA THR A 8 5.86 12.59 -24.09
C THR A 8 7.09 13.28 -24.69
N ASP A 9 8.30 13.06 -24.17
CA ASP A 9 9.55 13.60 -24.70
C ASP A 9 10.76 12.68 -24.44
N ASN A 10 11.92 12.99 -25.01
CA ASN A 10 13.14 12.16 -24.88
C ASN A 10 13.63 12.06 -23.41
N VAL A 11 13.35 13.09 -22.60
CA VAL A 11 13.77 13.19 -21.18
C VAL A 11 12.59 13.13 -20.21
N ASN A 12 11.36 13.38 -20.67
CA ASN A 12 10.17 13.51 -19.82
C ASN A 12 9.13 12.45 -20.16
N GLY A 13 8.53 11.84 -19.14
CA GLY A 13 7.45 10.87 -19.29
C GLY A 13 6.55 10.84 -18.05
N ILE A 14 5.27 10.56 -18.29
CA ILE A 14 4.25 10.45 -17.25
C ILE A 14 3.94 8.97 -17.05
N ILE A 15 4.08 8.51 -15.81
CA ILE A 15 3.71 7.16 -15.41
C ILE A 15 2.31 7.23 -14.81
N ALA A 16 1.33 6.67 -15.52
CA ALA A 16 -0.01 6.49 -15.00
C ALA A 16 -0.12 5.10 -14.39
N ILE A 17 -0.37 5.06 -13.09
CA ILE A 17 -0.53 3.83 -12.33
C ILE A 17 -2.01 3.68 -12.00
N GLU A 18 -2.63 2.65 -12.56
CA GLU A 18 -3.97 2.22 -12.20
C GLU A 18 -3.86 1.16 -11.10
N LEU A 19 -4.34 1.54 -9.91
CA LEU A 19 -4.42 0.68 -8.74
C LEU A 19 -5.82 0.11 -8.62
N GLU A 20 -5.94 -1.21 -8.63
CA GLU A 20 -7.18 -1.89 -8.31
C GLU A 20 -7.16 -2.34 -6.84
N LYS A 21 -8.34 -2.45 -6.23
CA LYS A 21 -8.50 -2.92 -4.83
C LYS A 21 -7.65 -4.16 -4.47
N PRO A 22 -7.63 -5.25 -5.26
CA PRO A 22 -6.83 -6.43 -4.94
C PRO A 22 -5.32 -6.16 -4.84
N ASP A 23 -4.80 -5.13 -5.49
CA ASP A 23 -3.35 -4.88 -5.57
C ASP A 23 -2.74 -4.38 -4.26
N TYR A 24 -3.52 -3.67 -3.46
CA TYR A 24 -3.05 -3.09 -2.20
C TYR A 24 -3.68 -3.76 -0.98
N GLN A 25 -4.73 -4.55 -1.15
CA GLN A 25 -5.44 -5.22 -0.06
C GLN A 25 -4.50 -6.04 0.82
N GLU A 26 -3.65 -6.88 0.22
CA GLU A 26 -2.71 -7.73 0.97
C GLU A 26 -1.68 -6.92 1.77
N ASN A 27 -1.18 -5.81 1.19
CA ASN A 27 -0.21 -4.95 1.85
C ASN A 27 -0.85 -4.18 3.03
N VAL A 28 -2.09 -3.73 2.85
CA VAL A 28 -2.86 -3.08 3.91
C VAL A 28 -3.14 -4.06 5.04
N ASP A 29 -3.58 -5.28 4.72
CA ASP A 29 -3.89 -6.30 5.74
C ASP A 29 -2.64 -6.71 6.53
N LYS A 30 -1.48 -6.86 5.86
CA LYS A 30 -0.19 -7.07 6.53
C LYS A 30 0.18 -5.93 7.46
N SER A 31 0.03 -4.69 6.99
CA SER A 31 0.35 -3.50 7.79
C SER A 31 -0.56 -3.38 9.03
N LEU A 32 -1.87 -3.62 8.87
CA LEU A 32 -2.83 -3.60 9.96
C LEU A 32 -2.56 -4.69 11.00
N ASN A 33 -2.20 -5.91 10.56
CA ASN A 33 -1.84 -6.99 11.48
C ASN A 33 -0.57 -6.67 12.28
N GLN A 34 0.47 -6.14 11.62
CA GLN A 34 1.69 -5.70 12.32
C GLN A 34 1.41 -4.58 13.32
N PHE A 35 0.54 -3.64 12.95
CA PHE A 35 0.16 -2.55 13.84
C PHE A 35 -0.58 -3.06 15.07
N ARG A 36 -1.54 -3.98 14.92
CA ARG A 36 -2.26 -4.61 16.04
C ARG A 36 -1.33 -5.39 16.97
N GLN A 37 -0.33 -6.09 16.43
CA GLN A 37 0.64 -6.83 17.23
C GLN A 37 1.53 -5.91 18.08
N LYS A 38 1.93 -4.77 17.53
CA LYS A 38 2.88 -3.85 18.16
C LYS A 38 2.21 -2.75 19.00
N ALA A 39 0.93 -2.47 18.77
CA ALA A 39 0.22 -1.42 19.48
C ALA A 39 0.08 -1.75 20.98
N ASN A 40 0.62 -0.87 21.82
CA ASN A 40 0.42 -0.90 23.27
C ASN A 40 -0.51 0.25 23.65
N ILE A 41 -1.81 0.00 23.63
CA ILE A 41 -2.85 0.98 23.92
C ILE A 41 -3.37 0.72 25.35
N PRO A 42 -3.39 1.73 26.24
CA PRO A 42 -3.91 1.58 27.59
C PRO A 42 -5.32 0.99 27.59
N GLY A 43 -5.55 -0.06 28.39
CA GLY A 43 -6.83 -0.76 28.47
C GLY A 43 -7.05 -1.86 27.41
N PHE A 44 -6.15 -2.01 26.43
CA PHE A 44 -6.19 -3.10 25.44
C PHE A 44 -5.02 -4.06 25.67
N ARG A 45 -5.28 -5.38 25.53
CA ARG A 45 -4.24 -6.40 25.64
C ARG A 45 -3.33 -6.32 24.42
N GLN A 46 -2.04 -6.08 24.65
CA GLN A 46 -1.01 -6.12 23.61
C GLN A 46 -0.92 -7.52 23.01
N GLY A 47 -0.90 -7.59 21.67
CA GLY A 47 -0.66 -8.83 20.92
C GLY A 47 -1.93 -9.63 20.58
N LYS A 48 -2.44 -9.39 19.38
CA LYS A 48 -2.77 -10.45 18.41
C LYS A 48 -2.21 -10.06 17.05
#